data_AF-A0A7X5XTS7-F1
#
_entry.id   AF-A0A7X5XTS7-F1
#
_cell.length_a   1.000
_cell.length_b   1.000
_cell.length_c   1.000
_cell.angle_alpha   90.00
_cell.angle_beta   90.00
_cell.angle_gamma   90.00
#
_symmetry.space_group_name_H-M   'P 1'
#
loop_
_entity.id
_entity.type
_entity.pdbx_description
1 polymer ?
#
loop_
_entity_poly.entity_id
_entity_poly.type
_entity_poly.pdbx_seq_one_letter_code
_entity_poly.pdbx_strand_id
1 'polypeptide(L)'
;MRFPLLIAAATLAFAALPAAAHHGWSSYDETKPVTLTASFSELSWGNPHGSAKMRWKGKVWDVILAPVGRMEARGLTRAEIEPGKRFRLTGYLRRDGTAEMRIERVMIGKKTVELR
;
A
#
# COMPACT_ATOMS: atom_id res chain seq x y z
N MET A 1 -33.78 37.81 38.08
CA MET A 1 -33.94 36.37 38.35
C MET A 1 -33.83 35.61 37.03
N ARG A 2 -32.80 34.76 36.90
CA ARG A 2 -32.75 33.47 36.18
C ARG A 2 -33.23 33.38 34.72
N PHE A 3 -32.27 33.41 33.79
CA PHE A 3 -32.36 32.77 32.47
C PHE A 3 -32.29 31.24 32.62
N PRO A 4 -32.83 30.47 31.67
CA PRO A 4 -32.01 29.39 31.13
C PRO A 4 -31.97 29.43 29.60
N LEU A 5 -30.74 29.61 29.14
CA LEU A 5 -30.23 29.39 27.80
C LEU A 5 -30.38 27.90 27.45
N LEU A 6 -31.21 27.58 26.45
CA LEU A 6 -31.25 26.24 25.86
C LEU A 6 -30.00 26.05 25.00
N ILE A 7 -28.95 25.45 25.59
CA ILE A 7 -27.75 25.05 24.85
C ILE A 7 -28.08 23.76 24.09
N ALA A 8 -28.14 23.87 22.76
CA ALA A 8 -28.19 22.73 21.86
C ALA A 8 -26.91 21.90 21.98
N ALA A 9 -27.03 20.69 22.53
CA ALA A 9 -25.95 19.71 22.52
C ALA A 9 -25.89 19.03 21.14
N ALA A 10 -25.16 19.62 20.20
CA ALA A 10 -24.78 18.93 18.97
C ALA A 10 -23.70 17.89 19.31
N THR A 11 -24.10 16.62 19.40
CA THR A 11 -23.18 15.49 19.54
C THR A 11 -22.35 15.34 18.26
N LEU A 12 -21.09 15.75 18.30
CA LEU A 12 -20.10 15.37 17.29
C LEU A 12 -19.86 13.85 17.40
N ALA A 13 -20.56 13.06 16.59
CA ALA A 13 -20.19 11.68 16.35
C ALA A 13 -18.94 11.67 15.46
N PHE A 14 -17.76 11.58 16.07
CA PHE A 14 -16.53 11.32 15.35
C PHE A 14 -16.60 9.89 14.81
N ALA A 15 -16.96 9.74 13.54
CA ALA A 15 -16.84 8.46 12.84
C ALA A 15 -15.34 8.15 12.74
N ALA A 16 -14.84 7.28 13.64
CA ALA A 16 -13.51 6.73 13.52
C ALA A 16 -13.47 5.90 12.22
N LEU A 17 -12.90 6.48 11.16
CA LEU A 17 -12.59 5.73 9.95
C LEU A 17 -11.67 4.57 10.36
N PRO A 18 -11.88 3.35 9.84
CA PRO A 18 -11.00 2.24 10.15
C PRO A 18 -9.57 2.60 9.74
N ALA A 19 -8.67 2.67 10.72
CA ALA A 19 -7.25 2.73 10.45
C ALA A 19 -6.88 1.42 9.73
N ALA A 20 -6.37 1.52 8.50
CA ALA A 20 -5.86 0.36 7.77
C ALA A 20 -4.80 -0.31 8.66
N ALA A 21 -5.05 -1.56 9.06
CA ALA A 21 -4.12 -2.28 9.91
C ALA A 21 -2.75 -2.37 9.22
N HIS A 22 -1.70 -1.84 9.87
CA HIS A 22 -0.33 -1.99 9.40
C HIS A 22 0.15 -3.41 9.70
N HIS A 23 -0.16 -4.36 8.83
CA HIS A 23 0.29 -5.74 8.99
C HIS A 23 1.82 -5.85 8.87
N GLY A 24 2.43 -6.55 9.83
CA GLY A 24 3.85 -6.94 9.79
C GLY A 24 4.11 -8.05 8.77
N TRP A 25 5.37 -8.42 8.62
CA TRP A 25 5.80 -9.45 7.66
C TRP A 25 5.21 -10.86 7.91
N SER A 26 4.81 -11.16 9.15
CA SER A 26 4.23 -12.46 9.53
C SER A 26 2.95 -12.83 8.80
N SER A 27 2.21 -11.85 8.27
CA SER A 27 1.01 -12.08 7.47
C SER A 27 1.30 -12.64 6.07
N TYR A 28 2.55 -12.66 5.62
CA TYR A 28 2.95 -13.08 4.28
C TYR A 28 3.76 -14.37 4.30
N ASP A 29 3.67 -15.17 3.23
CA ASP A 29 4.46 -16.39 3.09
C ASP A 29 5.85 -16.07 2.51
N GLU A 30 6.76 -15.64 3.39
CA GLU A 30 8.15 -15.27 3.03
C GLU A 30 8.96 -16.42 2.42
N THR A 31 8.50 -17.66 2.52
CA THR A 31 9.16 -18.83 1.92
C THR A 31 8.85 -19.00 0.44
N LYS A 32 7.86 -18.26 -0.09
CA LYS A 32 7.36 -18.38 -1.47
C LYS A 32 7.32 -17.02 -2.17
N PRO A 33 8.48 -16.46 -2.55
CA PRO A 33 8.52 -15.23 -3.31
C PRO A 33 7.83 -15.42 -4.67
N VAL A 34 6.96 -14.49 -5.01
CA VAL A 34 6.33 -14.39 -6.33
C VAL A 34 7.01 -13.27 -7.10
N THR A 35 7.45 -13.57 -8.32
CA THR A 35 7.97 -12.57 -9.25
C THR A 35 7.06 -12.47 -10.48
N LEU A 36 6.65 -11.25 -10.83
CA LEU A 36 5.76 -11.00 -11.96
C LEU A 36 6.05 -9.64 -12.62
N THR A 37 5.67 -9.50 -13.88
CA THR A 37 5.63 -8.20 -14.56
C THR A 37 4.22 -7.64 -14.44
N ALA A 38 4.09 -6.41 -13.93
CA ALA A 38 2.81 -5.74 -13.74
C ALA A 38 2.88 -4.26 -14.13
N SER A 39 1.70 -3.67 -14.21
CA SER A 39 1.46 -2.22 -14.15
C SER A 39 0.47 -1.97 -13.02
N PHE A 40 0.64 -0.87 -12.30
CA PHE A 40 -0.37 -0.41 -11.37
C PHE A 40 -1.54 0.22 -12.10
N SER A 41 -2.74 0.06 -11.56
CA SER A 41 -3.95 0.79 -11.93
C SER A 41 -4.17 2.01 -11.03
N GLU A 42 -3.71 1.93 -9.78
CA GLU A 42 -3.73 3.01 -8.80
C GLU A 42 -2.41 3.01 -8.04
N LEU A 43 -1.95 4.20 -7.62
CA LEU A 43 -0.75 4.38 -6.81
C LEU A 43 -0.99 5.48 -5.77
N SER A 44 -0.94 5.11 -4.50
CA SER A 44 -0.86 6.02 -3.37
C SER A 44 0.59 6.20 -2.95
N TRP A 45 1.11 7.42 -3.12
CA TRP A 45 2.47 7.79 -2.76
C TRP A 45 2.45 8.65 -1.49
N GLY A 46 2.30 7.99 -0.34
CA GLY A 46 2.20 8.65 0.95
C GLY A 46 2.72 7.77 2.08
N ASN A 47 2.80 8.37 3.27
CA ASN A 47 3.17 7.67 4.50
C ASN A 47 1.92 7.10 5.18
N PRO A 48 2.04 6.04 5.99
CA PRO A 48 3.28 5.42 6.50
C PRO A 48 3.96 4.44 5.53
N HIS A 49 3.27 4.01 4.49
CA HIS A 49 3.82 3.21 3.40
C HIS A 49 3.08 3.52 2.11
N GLY A 50 3.80 3.46 0.99
CA GLY A 50 3.17 3.50 -0.32
C GLY A 50 2.27 2.28 -0.52
N SER A 51 1.24 2.44 -1.34
CA SER A 51 0.38 1.34 -1.76
C SER A 51 -0.06 1.50 -3.20
N ALA A 52 -0.47 0.41 -3.83
CA ALA A 52 -0.96 0.42 -5.19
C ALA A 52 -2.05 -0.64 -5.39
N LYS A 53 -2.73 -0.58 -6.53
CA LYS A 53 -3.56 -1.68 -7.03
C LYS A 53 -3.00 -2.20 -8.34
N MET A 54 -3.08 -3.52 -8.55
CA MET A 54 -2.74 -4.14 -9.84
C MET A 54 -3.77 -5.20 -10.22
N ARG A 55 -3.90 -5.47 -11.53
CA ARG A 55 -4.64 -6.65 -12.00
C ARG A 55 -3.68 -7.81 -12.23
N TRP A 56 -3.94 -8.94 -11.59
CA TRP A 56 -3.17 -10.18 -11.77
C TRP A 56 -4.07 -11.40 -11.62
N LYS A 57 -3.93 -12.37 -12.53
CA LYS A 57 -4.74 -13.60 -12.60
C LYS A 57 -6.26 -13.34 -12.50
N GLY A 58 -6.75 -12.34 -13.26
CA GLY A 58 -8.17 -11.99 -13.31
C GLY A 58 -8.71 -11.19 -12.12
N LYS A 59 -7.93 -11.00 -11.04
CA LYS A 59 -8.34 -10.27 -9.83
C LYS A 59 -7.62 -8.93 -9.70
N VAL A 60 -8.21 -8.02 -8.96
CA VAL A 60 -7.52 -6.82 -8.46
C VAL A 60 -6.82 -7.19 -7.16
N TRP A 61 -5.55 -6.81 -7.04
CA TRP A 61 -4.70 -7.07 -5.89
C TRP A 61 -4.29 -5.76 -5.24
N ASP A 62 -4.35 -5.71 -3.92
CA ASP A 62 -3.70 -4.68 -3.12
C ASP A 62 -2.20 -4.94 -3.06
N VAL A 63 -1.41 -3.90 -3.30
CA VAL A 63 0.04 -3.96 -3.33
C VAL A 63 0.58 -3.06 -2.23
N ILE A 64 1.27 -3.67 -1.27
CA ILE A 64 1.89 -2.96 -0.15
C ILE A 64 3.35 -2.68 -0.50
N LEU A 65 3.71 -1.40 -0.59
CA LEU A 65 5.07 -0.95 -0.86
C LEU A 65 5.78 -0.60 0.46
N ALA A 66 7.02 -0.11 0.35
CA ALA A 66 7.77 0.40 1.49
C ALA A 66 7.31 1.82 1.89
N PRO A 67 7.73 2.33 3.06
CA PRO A 67 7.71 3.76 3.37
C PRO A 67 8.31 4.58 2.22
N VAL A 68 7.68 5.70 1.87
CA VAL A 68 8.09 6.54 0.73
C VAL A 68 9.54 6.98 0.88
N GLY A 69 9.95 7.43 2.06
CA GLY A 69 11.34 7.82 2.30
C GLY A 69 12.35 6.70 2.07
N ARG A 70 11.99 5.42 2.31
CA ARG A 70 12.86 4.28 1.98
C ARG A 70 12.97 4.07 0.47
N MET A 71 11.84 4.15 -0.24
CA MET A 71 11.83 4.02 -1.69
C MET A 71 12.69 5.10 -2.33
N GLU A 72 12.48 6.36 -1.94
CA GLU A 72 13.23 7.52 -2.45
C GLU A 72 14.71 7.45 -2.10
N ALA A 73 15.06 7.12 -0.85
CA ALA A 73 16.45 6.95 -0.43
C ALA A 73 17.19 5.83 -1.18
N ARG A 74 16.45 4.83 -1.69
CA ARG A 74 16.98 3.75 -2.53
C ARG A 74 16.78 4.02 -4.03
N GLY A 75 16.40 5.24 -4.37
CA GLY A 75 16.31 5.75 -5.73
C GLY A 75 15.03 5.41 -6.48
N LEU A 76 14.02 4.78 -5.88
CA LEU A 76 12.72 4.55 -6.53
C LEU A 76 11.87 5.80 -6.44
N THR A 77 11.54 6.39 -7.59
CA THR A 77 10.68 7.56 -7.69
C THR A 77 9.22 7.17 -7.99
N ARG A 78 8.27 8.03 -7.59
CA ARG A 78 6.84 7.85 -7.95
C ARG A 78 6.65 7.70 -9.46
N ALA A 79 7.35 8.52 -10.24
CA ALA A 79 7.23 8.54 -11.69
C ALA A 79 7.62 7.20 -12.31
N GLU A 80 8.61 6.47 -11.78
CA GLU A 80 9.04 5.20 -12.37
C GLU A 80 7.99 4.08 -12.27
N ILE A 81 7.06 4.17 -11.32
CA ILE A 81 6.03 3.16 -11.05
C ILE A 81 4.61 3.71 -11.13
N GLU A 82 4.43 4.88 -11.75
CA GLU A 82 3.10 5.46 -11.94
C GLU A 82 2.21 4.55 -12.81
N PRO A 83 0.87 4.67 -12.70
CA PRO A 83 -0.06 3.84 -13.45
C PRO A 83 0.24 3.82 -14.95
N GLY A 84 0.15 2.65 -15.56
CA GLY A 84 0.45 2.41 -16.98
C GLY A 84 1.89 1.98 -17.27
N LYS A 85 2.84 2.20 -16.35
CA LYS A 85 4.22 1.71 -16.53
C LYS A 85 4.35 0.24 -16.20
N ARG A 86 5.22 -0.45 -16.93
CA ARG A 86 5.51 -1.87 -16.71
C ARG A 86 6.85 -2.03 -16.00
N PHE A 87 6.83 -2.77 -14.91
CA PHE A 87 8.00 -3.12 -14.11
C PHE A 87 7.84 -4.53 -13.55
N ARG A 88 8.95 -5.12 -13.09
CA ARG A 88 8.94 -6.45 -12.49
C ARG A 88 8.94 -6.30 -10.96
N LEU A 89 7.97 -6.95 -10.32
CA LEU A 89 7.77 -6.97 -8.88
C LEU A 89 8.19 -8.32 -8.34
N THR A 90 8.91 -8.32 -7.22
CA THR A 90 9.10 -9.50 -6.38
C THR A 90 8.55 -9.21 -4.99
N GLY A 91 7.80 -10.14 -4.44
CA GLY A 91 7.18 -9.99 -3.13
C GLY A 91 6.44 -11.24 -2.70
N TYR A 92 5.55 -11.09 -1.73
CA TYR A 92 4.96 -12.21 -1.01
C TYR A 92 3.46 -12.04 -0.89
N LEU A 93 2.74 -13.12 -1.17
CA LEU A 93 1.29 -13.14 -1.04
C LEU A 93 0.90 -13.29 0.44
N ARG A 94 -0.22 -12.70 0.82
CA ARG A 94 -0.79 -12.88 2.16
C ARG A 94 -1.19 -14.35 2.38
N ARG A 95 -0.91 -14.88 3.58
CA ARG A 95 -1.08 -16.31 3.92
C ARG A 95 -2.54 -16.77 3.90
N ASP A 96 -3.48 -15.88 4.18
CA ASP A 96 -4.90 -16.20 4.31
C ASP A 96 -5.67 -16.16 2.98
N GLY A 97 -4.97 -16.00 1.85
CA GLY A 97 -5.57 -15.99 0.52
C GLY A 97 -6.22 -14.66 0.11
N THR A 98 -6.15 -13.63 0.95
CA THR A 98 -6.48 -12.26 0.55
C THR A 98 -5.66 -11.86 -0.68
N ALA A 99 -6.29 -11.16 -1.62
CA ALA A 99 -5.63 -10.64 -2.81
C ALA A 99 -4.74 -9.44 -2.46
N GLU A 100 -3.73 -9.66 -1.63
CA GLU A 100 -2.75 -8.68 -1.21
C GLU A 100 -1.34 -9.26 -1.36
N MET A 101 -0.42 -8.42 -1.82
CA MET A 101 0.99 -8.75 -1.98
C MET A 101 1.86 -7.64 -1.40
N ARG A 102 2.81 -8.01 -0.54
CA ARG A 102 3.84 -7.08 -0.04
C ARG A 102 5.09 -7.17 -0.88
N ILE A 103 5.61 -6.02 -1.32
CA ILE A 103 6.73 -5.96 -2.26
C ILE A 103 8.06 -5.91 -1.52
N GLU A 104 8.94 -6.85 -1.86
CA GLU A 104 10.34 -6.84 -1.45
C GLU A 104 11.20 -6.06 -2.43
N ARG A 105 10.91 -6.13 -3.74
CA ARG A 105 11.81 -5.58 -4.76
C ARG A 105 11.04 -5.12 -6.00
N VAL A 106 11.46 -3.99 -6.55
CA VAL A 106 11.01 -3.46 -7.83
C VAL A 106 12.18 -3.45 -8.80
N MET A 107 11.97 -3.89 -10.04
CA MET A 107 12.97 -3.85 -11.10
C MET A 107 12.44 -3.10 -12.31
N ILE A 108 13.18 -2.06 -12.70
CA ILE A 108 12.88 -1.14 -13.80
C ILE A 108 14.02 -1.23 -14.81
N GLY A 109 13.80 -1.98 -15.89
CA GLY A 109 14.87 -2.35 -16.82
C GLY A 109 15.98 -3.12 -16.10
N LYS A 110 17.18 -2.53 -16.02
CA LYS A 110 18.35 -3.08 -15.31
C LYS A 110 18.47 -2.62 -13.85
N LYS A 111 17.69 -1.60 -13.45
CA LYS A 111 17.70 -1.06 -12.09
C LYS A 111 16.90 -1.97 -11.17
N THR A 112 17.49 -2.31 -10.02
CA THR A 112 16.84 -3.05 -8.95
C THR A 112 16.76 -2.16 -7.72
N VAL A 113 15.57 -2.05 -7.12
CA VAL A 113 15.36 -1.33 -5.86
C VAL A 113 14.76 -2.27 -4.83
N GLU A 114 15.49 -2.46 -3.73
CA GLU A 114 15.01 -3.22 -2.57
C GLU A 114 14.05 -2.35 -1.76
N LEU A 115 12.92 -2.91 -1.35
CA LEU A 115 11.88 -2.28 -0.54
C LEU A 115 11.86 -2.83 0.90
N ARG A 116 12.41 -4.02 1.14
CA ARG A 116 12.49 -4.61 2.48
C ARG A 116 13.44 -3.85 3.41
#